data_AF-B5GMX4-F1
#
_entry.id   AF-B5GMX4-F1
#
_cell.length_a   1.000
_cell.length_b   1.000
_cell.length_c   1.000
_cell.angle_alpha   90.00
_cell.angle_beta   90.00
_cell.angle_gamma   90.00
#
_symmetry.space_group_name_H-M   'P 1'
#
loop_
_entity.id
_entity.type
_entity.pdbx_description
1 polymer ?
#
loop_
_entity_poly.entity_id
_entity_poly.type
_entity_poly.pdbx_seq_one_letter_code
_entity_poly.pdbx_strand_id
1 'polypeptide(L)'
;MICSRGSRPSSAHSRSNPMPDRIFDGNKLRDYRVIRRMSQSDLAAALDIRTNAVYRWENGLATPPQERLPGIAAMLGADLDELFPRPAPPNLADLRCDAGMRQSDTTRYTNSMSPMPIRAAEQGRRALSDEAVTALARAYNVTRAELLAAQRRSFGFDQPAVPEQTAPTAPTALVAQGARARRGDHPSAGTRVEPGRQEQAGRQSKEMPAQAATTIAEKIAYLRAELHGGTGPSDADLAVAGNGRGGPAVLTERLVRELRTGRRTTAPDGVLDALALAFDVPPVYFRSSDPGVHRLVVSARAVHNEFTIMAARGGEQEISREARDQLRDFISDTMAEILGTGEDEPRTP
;
A
#
# COMPACT_ATOMS: atom_id res chain seq x y z
N MET A 1 -14.56 46.87 24.82
CA MET A 1 -13.89 47.03 23.52
C MET A 1 -13.16 45.72 23.24
N ILE A 2 -13.78 44.86 22.42
CA ILE A 2 -13.35 43.48 22.17
C ILE A 2 -12.60 43.51 20.83
N CYS A 3 -11.31 43.16 20.82
CA CYS A 3 -10.54 42.98 19.59
C CYS A 3 -10.17 41.51 19.45
N SER A 4 -10.89 40.84 18.56
CA SER A 4 -10.65 39.48 18.07
C SER A 4 -9.28 39.35 17.40
N ARG A 5 -8.55 38.27 17.70
CA ARG A 5 -7.55 37.70 16.79
C ARG A 5 -7.88 36.23 16.58
N GLY A 6 -8.35 35.92 15.37
CA GLY A 6 -8.71 34.57 14.96
C GLY A 6 -7.47 33.67 14.85
N SER A 7 -7.52 32.55 15.56
CA SER A 7 -6.60 31.42 15.37
C SER A 7 -6.88 30.78 14.02
N ARG A 8 -5.88 30.80 13.13
CA ARG A 8 -5.88 29.98 11.92
C ARG A 8 -5.48 28.55 12.30
N PRO A 9 -6.20 27.51 11.85
CA PRO A 9 -5.74 26.14 12.03
C PRO A 9 -4.53 25.87 11.12
N SER A 10 -3.44 25.41 11.73
CA SER A 10 -2.22 24.99 11.05
C SER A 10 -2.49 23.69 10.29
N SER A 11 -2.76 23.82 8.99
CA SER A 11 -2.87 22.66 8.09
C SER A 11 -1.47 22.09 7.85
N ALA A 12 -1.28 20.83 8.24
CA ALA A 12 -0.13 20.02 7.85
C ALA A 12 -0.10 19.95 6.32
N HIS A 13 0.82 20.71 5.72
CA HIS A 13 1.04 20.68 4.28
C HIS A 13 1.74 19.35 3.95
N SER A 14 1.00 18.41 3.39
CA SER A 14 1.54 17.37 2.51
C SER A 14 2.31 18.07 1.39
N ARG A 15 3.64 18.18 1.55
CA ARG A 15 4.50 18.65 0.46
C ARG A 15 4.60 17.50 -0.52
N SER A 16 3.90 17.63 -1.64
CA SER A 16 4.05 16.81 -2.83
C SER A 16 5.54 16.61 -3.15
N ASN A 17 6.06 15.40 -3.00
CA ASN A 17 7.34 15.02 -3.58
C ASN A 17 7.15 15.04 -5.11
N PRO A 18 7.90 15.83 -5.88
CA PRO A 18 7.54 16.12 -7.27
C PRO A 18 7.74 14.96 -8.26
N MET A 19 8.18 13.78 -7.84
CA MET A 19 8.31 12.59 -8.70
C MET A 19 8.01 11.30 -7.91
N PRO A 20 7.47 10.25 -8.57
CA PRO A 20 6.97 9.07 -7.89
C PRO A 20 8.09 8.17 -7.36
N ASP A 21 7.92 7.79 -6.10
CA ASP A 21 8.66 6.74 -5.41
C ASP A 21 8.52 5.39 -6.15
N ARG A 22 9.35 4.38 -5.82
CA ARG A 22 9.19 3.04 -6.41
C ARG A 22 7.80 2.48 -6.10
N ILE A 23 7.23 1.78 -7.07
CA ILE A 23 5.91 1.16 -6.92
C ILE A 23 6.06 -0.11 -6.09
N PHE A 24 5.28 -0.19 -5.02
CA PHE A 24 5.24 -1.34 -4.13
C PHE A 24 3.96 -2.15 -4.32
N ASP A 25 4.09 -3.47 -4.44
CA ASP A 25 2.97 -4.42 -4.51
C ASP A 25 3.17 -5.52 -3.46
N GLY A 26 2.24 -5.57 -2.49
CA GLY A 26 2.25 -6.53 -1.39
C GLY A 26 2.03 -7.98 -1.83
N ASN A 27 1.22 -8.21 -2.87
CA ASN A 27 1.01 -9.55 -3.41
C ASN A 27 2.27 -10.04 -4.10
N LYS A 28 2.92 -9.16 -4.88
CA LYS A 28 4.19 -9.47 -5.53
C LYS A 28 5.28 -9.79 -4.50
N LEU A 29 5.38 -9.00 -3.42
CA LEU A 29 6.29 -9.29 -2.31
C LEU A 29 6.05 -10.71 -1.74
N ARG A 30 4.79 -11.04 -1.47
CA ARG A 30 4.38 -12.34 -0.94
C ARG A 30 4.76 -13.48 -1.88
N ASP A 31 4.54 -13.33 -3.17
CA ASP A 31 4.84 -14.35 -4.17
C ASP A 31 6.34 -14.68 -4.19
N TYR A 32 7.22 -13.67 -4.23
CA TYR A 32 8.67 -13.88 -4.19
C TYR A 32 9.10 -14.52 -2.87
N ARG A 33 8.52 -14.12 -1.74
CA ARG A 33 8.79 -14.72 -0.42
C ARG A 33 8.42 -16.20 -0.39
N VAL A 34 7.23 -16.55 -0.89
CA VAL A 34 6.75 -17.94 -0.93
C VAL A 34 7.59 -18.80 -1.87
N ILE A 35 7.98 -18.29 -3.04
CA ILE A 35 8.89 -18.97 -3.98
C ILE A 35 10.24 -19.27 -3.31
N ARG A 36 10.75 -18.35 -2.51
CA ARG A 36 11.97 -18.52 -1.70
C ARG A 36 11.77 -19.38 -0.45
N ARG A 37 10.56 -19.89 -0.21
CA ARG A 37 10.17 -20.70 0.97
C ARG A 37 10.45 -20.01 2.30
N MET A 38 10.39 -18.69 2.32
CA MET A 38 10.54 -17.90 3.54
C MET A 38 9.17 -17.70 4.19
N SER A 39 9.09 -17.81 5.51
CA SER A 39 7.95 -17.31 6.27
C SER A 39 7.99 -15.78 6.40
N GLN A 40 6.89 -15.15 6.81
CA GLN A 40 6.89 -13.71 7.10
C GLN A 40 7.87 -13.37 8.22
N SER A 41 8.00 -14.23 9.23
CA SER A 41 8.98 -14.11 10.32
C SER A 41 10.41 -14.23 9.84
N ASP A 42 10.70 -15.11 8.87
CA ASP A 42 12.06 -15.24 8.33
C ASP A 42 12.49 -13.95 7.62
N LEU A 43 11.60 -13.39 6.79
CA LEU A 43 11.87 -12.12 6.10
C LEU A 43 12.00 -10.96 7.09
N ALA A 44 11.18 -10.96 8.14
CA ALA A 44 11.22 -9.94 9.17
C ALA A 44 12.53 -10.01 9.98
N ALA A 45 12.94 -11.21 10.40
CA ALA A 45 14.20 -11.44 11.11
C ALA A 45 15.41 -11.04 10.26
N ALA A 46 15.39 -11.38 8.98
CA ALA A 46 16.42 -10.99 8.02
C ALA A 46 16.58 -9.47 7.85
N LEU A 47 15.50 -8.72 8.04
CA LEU A 47 15.48 -7.25 7.91
C LEU A 47 15.59 -6.52 9.26
N ASP A 48 15.71 -7.26 10.37
CA ASP A 48 15.66 -6.74 11.74
C ASP A 48 14.39 -5.90 12.01
N ILE A 49 13.23 -6.46 11.68
CA ILE A 49 11.92 -5.82 11.88
C ILE A 49 10.94 -6.77 12.54
N ARG A 50 9.85 -6.22 13.07
CA ARG A 50 8.73 -7.01 13.58
C ARG A 50 8.00 -7.71 12.43
N THR A 51 7.61 -8.97 12.62
CA THR A 51 6.85 -9.78 11.65
C THR A 51 5.57 -9.09 11.17
N ASN A 52 4.88 -8.37 12.08
CA ASN A 52 3.68 -7.59 11.75
C ASN A 52 3.91 -6.55 10.63
N ALA A 53 5.13 -6.00 10.51
CA ALA A 53 5.44 -5.08 9.42
C ALA A 53 5.32 -5.78 8.04
N VAL A 54 5.87 -6.99 7.91
CA VAL A 54 5.78 -7.79 6.68
C VAL A 54 4.34 -8.17 6.38
N TYR A 55 3.57 -8.59 7.40
CA TYR A 55 2.15 -8.84 7.26
C TYR A 55 1.39 -7.63 6.71
N ARG A 56 1.60 -6.43 7.29
CA ARG A 56 0.93 -5.20 6.85
C ARG A 56 1.30 -4.85 5.41
N TRP A 57 2.54 -5.08 5.01
CA TRP A 57 2.99 -4.84 3.64
C TRP A 57 2.33 -5.79 2.64
N GLU A 58 2.32 -7.09 2.93
CA GLU A 58 1.75 -8.11 2.03
C GLU A 58 0.24 -7.98 1.86
N ASN A 59 -0.46 -7.47 2.88
CA ASN A 59 -1.91 -7.26 2.84
C ASN A 59 -2.30 -5.83 2.38
N GLY A 60 -1.34 -4.99 1.98
CA GLY A 60 -1.61 -3.61 1.53
C GLY A 60 -2.08 -2.67 2.63
N LEU A 61 -1.92 -3.04 3.90
CA LEU A 61 -2.26 -2.22 5.08
C LEU A 61 -1.20 -1.16 5.39
N ALA A 62 -0.01 -1.28 4.80
CA ALA A 62 1.06 -0.30 4.85
C ALA A 62 2.01 -0.50 3.67
N THR A 63 2.76 0.54 3.33
CA THR A 63 3.87 0.47 2.38
C THR A 63 5.20 0.53 3.15
N PRO A 64 6.20 -0.31 2.82
CA PRO A 64 7.52 -0.18 3.41
C PRO A 64 8.14 1.19 3.09
N PRO A 65 8.95 1.76 4.02
CA PRO A 65 9.81 2.90 3.70
C PRO A 65 10.68 2.60 2.47
N GLN A 66 10.85 3.59 1.60
CA GLN A 66 11.54 3.43 0.32
C GLN A 66 12.99 2.94 0.48
N GLU A 67 13.68 3.38 1.54
CA GLU A 67 15.04 2.94 1.85
C GLU A 67 15.15 1.44 2.22
N ARG A 68 14.02 0.76 2.49
CA ARG A 68 14.01 -0.67 2.81
C ARG A 68 13.82 -1.56 1.59
N LEU A 69 13.34 -1.02 0.48
CA LEU A 69 13.07 -1.79 -0.74
C LEU A 69 14.31 -2.54 -1.27
N PRO A 70 15.52 -1.95 -1.30
CA PRO A 70 16.72 -2.68 -1.73
C PRO A 70 17.06 -3.85 -0.81
N GLY A 71 16.89 -3.69 0.50
CA GLY A 71 17.12 -4.76 1.47
C GLY A 71 16.14 -5.91 1.31
N ILE A 72 14.86 -5.60 1.04
CA ILE A 72 13.83 -6.60 0.74
C ILE A 72 14.19 -7.36 -0.55
N ALA A 73 14.54 -6.64 -1.62
CA ALA A 73 14.92 -7.25 -2.89
C ALA A 73 16.17 -8.16 -2.75
N ALA A 74 17.18 -7.69 -2.03
CA ALA A 74 18.40 -8.46 -1.76
C ALA A 74 18.10 -9.76 -0.99
N MET A 75 17.26 -9.69 0.05
CA MET A 75 16.89 -10.86 0.84
C MET A 75 16.10 -11.90 0.03
N LEU A 76 15.24 -11.43 -0.88
CA LEU A 76 14.49 -12.28 -1.79
C LEU A 76 15.31 -12.70 -3.02
N GLY A 77 16.55 -12.20 -3.15
CA GLY A 77 17.43 -12.38 -4.30
C GLY A 77 16.74 -12.05 -5.62
N ALA A 78 15.97 -10.97 -5.63
CA ALA A 78 15.27 -10.42 -6.78
C ALA A 78 15.94 -9.11 -7.21
N ASP A 79 15.82 -8.77 -8.49
CA ASP A 79 16.25 -7.47 -8.96
C ASP A 79 15.33 -6.36 -8.39
N LEU A 80 15.93 -5.22 -8.03
CA LEU A 80 15.22 -4.11 -7.40
C LEU A 80 14.21 -3.46 -8.35
N ASP A 81 14.56 -3.29 -9.63
CA ASP A 81 13.67 -2.71 -10.65
C ASP A 81 12.61 -3.72 -11.11
N GLU A 82 12.92 -5.02 -11.08
CA GLU A 82 11.93 -6.07 -11.30
C GLU A 82 10.88 -6.09 -10.18
N LEU A 83 11.31 -6.15 -8.91
CA LEU A 83 10.40 -6.30 -7.78
C LEU A 83 9.65 -4.99 -7.48
N PHE A 84 10.33 -3.86 -7.57
CA PHE A 84 9.79 -2.53 -7.23
C PHE A 84 10.06 -1.53 -8.37
N PRO A 85 9.29 -1.61 -9.47
CA PRO A 85 9.56 -0.81 -10.67
C PRO A 85 9.38 0.68 -10.40
N ARG A 86 10.19 1.49 -11.09
CA ARG A 86 10.13 2.94 -11.06
C ARG A 86 9.70 3.48 -12.42
N PRO A 87 8.64 4.30 -12.51
CA PRO A 87 8.12 4.78 -13.80
C PRO A 87 8.95 5.93 -14.40
N ALA A 88 9.85 6.54 -13.64
CA ALA A 88 10.64 7.69 -14.05
C ALA A 88 12.08 7.61 -13.55
N PRO A 89 13.02 8.35 -14.17
CA PRO A 89 14.40 8.38 -13.70
C PRO A 89 14.52 8.92 -12.26
N PRO A 90 15.49 8.42 -11.47
CA PRO A 90 15.62 8.78 -10.06
C PRO A 90 16.11 10.22 -9.84
N ASN A 91 15.62 10.82 -8.75
CA ASN A 91 16.14 12.05 -8.14
C ASN A 91 17.15 11.74 -7.02
N LEU A 92 17.66 12.74 -6.30
CA LEU A 92 18.65 12.52 -5.23
C LEU A 92 18.13 11.65 -4.07
N ALA A 93 16.88 11.84 -3.65
CA ALA A 93 16.28 11.05 -2.58
C ALA A 93 16.09 9.59 -3.02
N ASP A 94 15.73 9.39 -4.29
CA ASP A 94 15.60 8.07 -4.89
C ASP A 94 16.91 7.30 -4.90
N LEU A 95 18.00 7.93 -5.38
CA LEU A 95 19.33 7.30 -5.38
C LEU A 95 19.78 6.93 -3.97
N ARG A 96 19.48 7.77 -2.98
CA ARG A 96 19.77 7.47 -1.58
C ARG A 96 18.96 6.27 -1.08
N CYS A 97 17.66 6.23 -1.38
CA CYS A 97 16.80 5.11 -0.98
C CYS A 97 17.19 3.81 -1.68
N ASP A 98 17.58 3.86 -2.96
CA ASP A 98 18.06 2.71 -3.74
C ASP A 98 19.39 2.16 -3.21
N ALA A 99 20.20 3.01 -2.58
CA ALA A 99 21.39 2.60 -1.83
C ALA A 99 21.07 2.03 -0.43
N GLY A 100 19.79 1.93 -0.05
CA GLY A 100 19.35 1.44 1.25
C GLY A 100 19.60 2.40 2.41
N MET A 101 19.79 3.70 2.14
CA MET A 101 20.24 4.68 3.12
C MET A 101 19.12 5.59 3.62
N ARG A 102 19.08 5.84 4.93
CA ARG A 102 18.28 6.93 5.51
C ARG A 102 18.99 8.26 5.28
N GLN A 103 18.27 9.39 5.37
CA GLN A 103 18.90 10.72 5.29
C GLN A 103 20.00 10.90 6.33
N SER A 104 19.80 10.38 7.55
CA SER A 104 20.79 10.42 8.63
C SER A 104 22.08 9.69 8.30
N ASP A 105 22.04 8.65 7.46
CA ASP A 105 23.21 7.82 7.16
C ASP A 105 24.21 8.54 6.24
N THR A 106 23.75 9.57 5.51
CA THR A 106 24.59 10.36 4.59
C THR A 106 25.73 11.10 5.29
N THR A 107 25.62 11.37 6.59
CA THR A 107 26.68 12.00 7.39
C THR A 107 27.88 11.07 7.59
N ARG A 108 27.73 9.76 7.40
CA ARG A 108 28.85 8.80 7.46
C ARG A 108 29.80 8.92 6.26
N TYR A 109 29.28 9.43 5.15
CA TYR A 109 30.00 9.53 3.88
C TYR A 109 30.42 10.95 3.55
N THR A 110 29.68 11.94 4.06
CA THR A 110 29.98 13.35 3.85
C THR A 110 30.71 13.92 5.06
N ASN A 111 31.56 14.92 4.86
CA ASN A 111 32.23 15.64 5.95
C ASN A 111 31.27 16.55 6.77
N SER A 112 29.96 16.34 6.65
CA SER A 112 28.93 17.11 7.34
C SER A 112 28.42 16.35 8.55
N MET A 113 28.42 17.00 9.71
CA MET A 113 27.82 16.48 10.94
C MET A 113 26.28 16.48 10.93
N SER A 114 25.66 17.07 9.90
CA SER A 114 24.20 17.20 9.77
C SER A 114 23.71 16.72 8.41
N PRO A 115 22.54 16.06 8.33
CA PRO A 115 21.91 15.69 7.06
C PRO A 115 21.24 16.87 6.35
N MET A 116 21.22 18.06 6.98
CA MET A 116 20.52 19.23 6.44
C MET A 116 20.96 19.69 5.04
N PRO A 117 22.26 19.68 4.67
CA PRO A 117 22.66 20.02 3.31
C PRO A 117 22.08 19.07 2.26
N ILE A 118 21.99 17.77 2.60
CA ILE A 118 21.46 16.74 1.72
C ILE A 118 19.95 16.92 1.60
N ARG A 119 19.25 17.12 2.72
CA ARG A 119 17.81 17.43 2.73
C ARG A 119 17.49 18.68 1.90
N ALA A 120 18.33 19.72 1.96
CA ALA A 120 18.14 20.92 1.15
C ALA A 120 18.36 20.65 -0.35
N ALA A 121 19.30 19.78 -0.71
CA ALA A 121 19.54 19.37 -2.08
C ALA A 121 18.43 18.48 -2.64
N GLU A 122 17.95 17.50 -1.87
CA GLU A 122 16.80 16.65 -2.23
C GLU A 122 15.53 17.49 -2.48
N GLN A 123 15.37 18.59 -1.74
CA GLN A 123 14.25 19.53 -1.89
C GLN A 123 14.48 20.61 -2.97
N GLY A 124 15.58 20.52 -3.73
CA GLY A 124 15.90 21.48 -4.79
C GLY A 124 16.28 22.88 -4.31
N ARG A 125 16.60 23.06 -3.02
CA ARG A 125 16.85 24.38 -2.41
C ARG A 125 18.31 24.81 -2.48
N ARG A 126 19.24 23.85 -2.44
CA ARG A 126 20.68 24.11 -2.41
C ARG A 126 21.44 22.98 -3.05
N ALA A 127 22.35 23.29 -3.99
CA ALA A 127 23.16 22.27 -4.64
C ALA A 127 24.16 21.64 -3.66
N LEU A 128 24.46 20.36 -3.87
CA LEU A 128 25.53 19.66 -3.17
C LEU A 128 26.89 20.26 -3.55
N SER A 129 27.82 20.28 -2.60
CA SER A 129 29.22 20.62 -2.88
C SER A 129 29.87 19.52 -3.72
N ASP A 130 30.95 19.86 -4.43
CA ASP A 130 31.63 18.91 -5.32
C ASP A 130 32.23 17.70 -4.58
N GLU A 131 32.69 17.95 -3.37
CA GLU A 131 33.15 16.92 -2.43
C GLU A 131 32.00 15.98 -2.01
N ALA A 132 30.84 16.55 -1.64
CA ALA A 132 29.67 15.75 -1.29
C ALA A 132 29.15 14.95 -2.48
N VAL A 133 29.16 15.52 -3.69
CA VAL A 133 28.82 14.83 -4.94
C VAL A 133 29.72 13.62 -5.15
N THR A 134 31.04 13.78 -4.97
CA THR A 134 32.00 12.69 -5.15
C THR A 134 31.82 11.59 -4.11
N ALA A 135 31.64 11.97 -2.84
CA ALA A 135 31.44 11.02 -1.74
C ALA A 135 30.12 10.24 -1.88
N LEU A 136 29.02 10.93 -2.19
CA LEU A 136 27.71 10.31 -2.35
C LEU A 136 27.58 9.49 -3.62
N ALA A 137 28.24 9.86 -4.71
CA ALA A 137 28.26 9.04 -5.93
C ALA A 137 28.86 7.66 -5.64
N ARG A 138 29.98 7.62 -4.91
CA ARG A 138 30.59 6.38 -4.45
C ARG A 138 29.69 5.62 -3.46
N ALA A 139 29.08 6.31 -2.52
CA ALA A 139 28.23 5.69 -1.50
C ALA A 139 26.94 5.08 -2.09
N TYR A 140 26.36 5.74 -3.09
CA TYR A 140 25.15 5.27 -3.78
C TYR A 140 25.44 4.30 -4.94
N ASN A 141 26.73 4.00 -5.19
CA ASN A 141 27.18 3.17 -6.29
C ASN A 141 26.69 3.66 -7.68
N VAL A 142 26.77 4.98 -7.90
CA VAL A 142 26.43 5.64 -9.17
C VAL A 142 27.60 6.49 -9.64
N THR A 143 27.59 6.86 -10.92
CA THR A 143 28.54 7.83 -11.45
C THR A 143 28.24 9.25 -10.95
N ARG A 144 29.27 10.10 -10.92
CA ARG A 144 29.10 11.55 -10.64
C ARG A 144 28.12 12.20 -11.63
N ALA A 145 28.11 11.76 -12.89
CA ALA A 145 27.21 12.28 -13.91
C ALA A 145 25.74 11.95 -13.59
N GLU A 146 25.45 10.71 -13.19
CA GLU A 146 24.10 10.28 -12.78
C GLU A 146 23.61 11.02 -11.53
N LEU A 147 24.48 11.20 -10.53
CA LEU A 147 24.13 11.96 -9.32
C LEU A 147 23.82 13.42 -9.63
N LEU A 148 24.61 14.07 -10.50
CA LEU A 148 24.33 15.44 -10.94
C LEU A 148 23.05 15.52 -11.78
N ALA A 149 22.76 14.53 -12.63
CA ALA A 149 21.49 14.46 -13.35
C ALA A 149 20.30 14.30 -12.39
N ALA A 150 20.43 13.45 -11.37
CA ALA A 150 19.43 13.29 -10.31
C ALA A 150 19.26 14.58 -9.48
N GLN A 151 20.35 15.31 -9.20
CA GLN A 151 20.27 16.64 -8.59
C GLN A 151 19.48 17.60 -9.46
N ARG A 152 19.75 17.67 -10.77
CA ARG A 152 18.97 18.54 -11.66
C ARG A 152 17.46 18.22 -11.60
N ARG A 153 17.10 16.93 -11.54
CA ARG A 153 15.70 16.50 -11.38
C ARG A 153 15.10 16.94 -10.03
N SER A 154 15.84 16.83 -8.93
CA SER A 154 15.40 17.37 -7.62
C SER A 154 15.11 18.88 -7.65
N PHE A 155 15.70 19.62 -8.59
CA PHE A 155 15.49 21.06 -8.78
C PHE A 155 14.36 21.36 -9.79
N GLY A 156 13.69 20.34 -10.32
CA GLY A 156 12.63 20.48 -11.31
C GLY A 156 13.14 20.70 -12.74
N PHE A 157 14.43 20.49 -13.01
CA PHE A 157 14.96 20.49 -14.37
C PHE A 157 14.78 19.10 -14.98
N ASP A 158 13.62 18.89 -15.61
CA ASP A 158 13.31 17.69 -16.36
C ASP A 158 14.26 17.51 -17.54
N GLN A 159 14.88 16.34 -17.65
CA GLN A 159 15.50 15.90 -18.89
C GLN A 159 14.99 14.49 -19.17
N PRO A 160 14.22 14.27 -20.26
CA PRO A 160 13.94 12.91 -20.72
C PRO A 160 15.28 12.23 -21.00
N ALA A 161 15.33 10.93 -20.65
CA ALA A 161 16.53 10.09 -20.68
C ALA A 161 17.45 10.44 -21.87
N VAL A 162 18.69 10.80 -21.57
CA VAL A 162 19.73 10.74 -22.59
C VAL A 162 19.79 9.27 -23.01
N PRO A 163 19.49 8.90 -24.27
CA PRO A 163 19.71 7.54 -24.71
C PRO A 163 21.20 7.25 -24.55
N GLU A 164 21.50 6.09 -23.97
CA GLU A 164 22.80 5.43 -24.01
C GLU A 164 23.54 5.76 -25.32
N GLN A 165 24.54 6.64 -25.25
CA GLN A 165 25.58 6.63 -26.24
C GLN A 165 26.42 5.39 -25.96
N THR A 166 25.98 4.28 -26.54
CA THR A 166 26.91 3.23 -26.97
C THR A 166 28.02 3.93 -27.72
N ALA A 167 29.22 3.93 -27.15
CA ALA A 167 30.41 4.33 -27.85
C ALA A 167 30.54 3.43 -29.10
N PRO A 168 30.53 3.97 -30.34
CA PRO A 168 30.92 3.18 -31.47
C PRO A 168 32.45 3.07 -31.42
N THR A 169 32.94 1.87 -31.12
CA THR A 169 34.28 1.47 -31.52
C THR A 169 34.29 1.46 -33.05
N ALA A 170 34.90 2.47 -33.67
CA ALA A 170 35.34 2.33 -35.05
C ALA A 170 36.51 1.33 -35.10
N PRO A 171 36.59 0.51 -36.15
CA PRO A 171 37.42 1.00 -37.26
C PRO A 171 36.79 0.89 -38.64
N THR A 172 37.04 1.95 -39.41
CA THR A 172 37.19 2.09 -40.86
C THR A 172 37.34 0.83 -41.72
N ALA A 173 36.47 0.71 -42.75
CA ALA A 173 36.76 0.48 -44.19
C ALA A 173 35.42 0.24 -44.94
N LEU A 174 34.93 1.11 -45.84
CA LEU A 174 35.18 1.17 -47.31
C LEU A 174 35.10 -0.23 -47.96
N VAL A 175 34.23 -0.57 -48.92
CA VAL A 175 34.14 -0.14 -50.34
C VAL A 175 32.92 -0.82 -51.04
N ALA A 176 32.26 -0.12 -52.01
CA ALA A 176 31.55 -0.57 -53.24
C ALA A 176 30.36 -1.57 -53.18
N GLN A 177 29.12 -1.24 -53.58
CA GLN A 177 28.52 -0.96 -54.91
C GLN A 177 27.85 -2.16 -55.62
N GLY A 178 26.64 -1.90 -56.14
CA GLY A 178 25.92 -2.68 -57.17
C GLY A 178 24.69 -3.42 -56.60
N ALA A 179 23.50 -3.46 -57.19
CA ALA A 179 23.00 -2.94 -58.46
C ALA A 179 21.45 -2.95 -58.48
N ARG A 180 20.92 -2.06 -59.32
CA ARG A 180 19.58 -1.86 -59.89
C ARG A 180 18.50 -2.97 -59.82
N ALA A 181 17.30 -2.50 -59.43
CA ALA A 181 15.99 -2.54 -60.11
C ALA A 181 15.30 -3.88 -60.46
N ARG A 182 14.00 -3.98 -60.09
CA ARG A 182 12.87 -4.03 -61.04
C ARG A 182 11.50 -3.89 -60.35
N ARG A 183 10.55 -3.39 -61.16
CA ARG A 183 9.12 -3.11 -60.91
C ARG A 183 8.27 -4.39 -60.95
N GLY A 184 7.08 -4.31 -60.38
CA GLY A 184 5.93 -5.22 -60.62
C GLY A 184 4.97 -5.10 -59.44
N ASP A 185 4.01 -4.17 -59.52
CA ASP A 185 2.59 -4.44 -59.82
C ASP A 185 1.79 -5.06 -58.66
N HIS A 186 0.89 -4.22 -58.12
CA HIS A 186 -0.34 -4.57 -57.41
C HIS A 186 -1.34 -5.19 -58.42
N PRO A 187 -2.35 -6.02 -58.01
CA PRO A 187 -3.37 -5.51 -57.09
C PRO A 187 -4.17 -6.51 -56.21
N SER A 188 -4.84 -5.89 -55.24
CA SER A 188 -6.20 -6.15 -54.77
C SER A 188 -6.55 -7.27 -53.77
N ALA A 189 -7.43 -6.82 -52.86
CA ALA A 189 -8.51 -7.50 -52.15
C ALA A 189 -8.18 -8.20 -50.82
N GLY A 190 -8.74 -7.64 -49.74
CA GLY A 190 -8.69 -8.22 -48.39
C GLY A 190 -9.43 -7.38 -47.36
N THR A 191 -10.76 -7.33 -47.50
CA THR A 191 -11.78 -7.21 -46.44
C THR A 191 -11.45 -6.42 -45.17
N ARG A 192 -12.03 -5.22 -45.07
CA ARG A 192 -12.25 -4.46 -43.84
C ARG A 192 -13.33 -5.16 -42.99
N VAL A 193 -12.95 -5.69 -41.83
CA VAL A 193 -13.87 -6.11 -40.77
C VAL A 193 -13.80 -5.05 -39.67
N GLU A 194 -14.93 -4.36 -39.47
CA GLU A 194 -15.21 -3.52 -38.30
C GLU A 194 -15.41 -4.40 -37.06
N PRO A 195 -14.87 -4.02 -35.89
CA PRO A 195 -15.44 -4.43 -34.63
C PRO A 195 -16.08 -3.24 -33.89
N GLY A 196 -17.40 -3.31 -33.77
CA GLY A 196 -18.03 -3.42 -32.46
C GLY A 196 -17.79 -2.28 -31.47
N ARG A 197 -18.61 -1.25 -31.58
CA ARG A 197 -18.95 -0.31 -30.53
C ARG A 197 -19.55 -1.08 -29.34
N GLN A 198 -18.80 -1.26 -28.25
CA GLN A 198 -19.32 -1.67 -26.95
C GLN A 198 -18.85 -0.71 -25.85
N GLU A 199 -19.84 0.05 -25.37
CA GLU A 199 -20.05 0.52 -24.00
C GLU A 199 -18.82 0.65 -23.08
N GLN A 200 -18.24 1.85 -23.07
CA GLN A 200 -17.64 2.43 -21.87
C GLN A 200 -18.77 2.93 -20.95
N ALA A 201 -19.38 2.02 -20.20
CA ALA A 201 -20.09 2.36 -18.98
C ALA A 201 -19.07 2.40 -17.83
N GLY A 202 -18.84 3.59 -17.29
CA GLY A 202 -17.80 3.87 -16.31
C GLY A 202 -17.89 3.00 -15.05
N ARG A 203 -16.83 2.25 -14.79
CA ARG A 203 -16.44 1.87 -13.42
C ARG A 203 -15.86 3.11 -12.74
N GLN A 204 -16.73 3.97 -12.22
CA GLN A 204 -16.38 4.80 -11.09
C GLN A 204 -16.43 3.88 -9.85
N SER A 205 -15.34 3.16 -9.60
CA SER A 205 -15.08 2.59 -8.28
C SER A 205 -14.74 3.76 -7.36
N LYS A 206 -15.78 4.38 -6.82
CA LYS A 206 -15.70 5.42 -5.81
C LYS A 206 -14.99 4.80 -4.60
N GLU A 207 -13.73 5.18 -4.38
CA GLU A 207 -13.08 5.04 -3.07
C GLU A 207 -14.04 5.62 -2.03
N MET A 208 -14.67 4.75 -1.24
CA MET A 208 -15.35 5.18 -0.02
C MET A 208 -14.31 5.11 1.10
N PRO A 209 -13.90 6.25 1.68
CA PRO A 209 -13.05 6.21 2.86
C PRO A 209 -13.80 5.47 3.97
N ALA A 210 -13.06 4.83 4.88
CA ALA A 210 -13.58 4.22 6.11
C ALA A 210 -14.30 5.22 7.07
N GLN A 211 -14.65 6.42 6.59
CA GLN A 211 -15.50 7.37 7.28
C GLN A 211 -16.98 7.02 7.06
N ALA A 212 -17.58 6.47 8.12
CA ALA A 212 -19.01 6.56 8.45
C ALA A 212 -19.98 5.75 7.57
N ALA A 213 -19.87 4.42 7.55
CA ALA A 213 -21.06 3.60 7.29
C ALA A 213 -22.07 3.83 8.42
N THR A 214 -23.03 4.71 8.19
CA THR A 214 -24.04 5.13 9.17
C THR A 214 -25.32 4.31 9.03
N THR A 215 -25.60 3.82 7.83
CA THR A 215 -26.82 3.05 7.54
C THR A 215 -26.57 1.54 7.64
N ILE A 216 -27.64 0.78 7.88
CA ILE A 216 -27.59 -0.69 7.89
C ILE A 216 -27.09 -1.23 6.55
N ALA A 217 -27.52 -0.63 5.43
CA ALA A 217 -27.11 -1.02 4.08
C ALA A 217 -25.59 -0.86 3.87
N GLU A 218 -25.04 0.28 4.27
CA GLU A 218 -23.59 0.55 4.18
C GLU A 218 -22.79 -0.41 5.07
N LYS A 219 -23.29 -0.69 6.28
CA LYS A 219 -22.66 -1.66 7.20
C LYS A 219 -22.65 -3.08 6.61
N ILE A 220 -23.76 -3.52 6.01
CA ILE A 220 -23.83 -4.82 5.32
C ILE A 220 -22.89 -4.83 4.11
N ALA A 221 -22.88 -3.78 3.30
CA ALA A 221 -22.03 -3.67 2.12
C ALA A 221 -20.54 -3.71 2.51
N TYR A 222 -20.17 -2.97 3.54
CA TYR A 222 -18.83 -2.95 4.11
C TYR A 222 -18.41 -4.33 4.59
N LEU A 223 -19.22 -4.99 5.43
CA LEU A 223 -18.90 -6.34 5.92
C LEU A 223 -18.80 -7.36 4.77
N ARG A 224 -19.61 -7.27 3.72
CA ARG A 224 -19.51 -8.18 2.56
C ARG A 224 -18.27 -7.93 1.70
N ALA A 225 -17.84 -6.67 1.58
CA ALA A 225 -16.63 -6.31 0.84
C ALA A 225 -15.39 -6.75 1.62
N GLU A 226 -15.33 -6.40 2.90
CA GLU A 226 -14.17 -6.62 3.77
C GLU A 226 -14.01 -8.10 4.16
N LEU A 227 -15.10 -8.80 4.49
CA LEU A 227 -15.01 -10.18 5.00
C LEU A 227 -15.00 -11.25 3.91
N HIS A 228 -15.44 -10.93 2.69
CA HIS A 228 -15.66 -11.95 1.65
C HIS A 228 -15.20 -11.55 0.24
N GLY A 229 -14.48 -10.43 0.09
CA GLY A 229 -13.89 -10.04 -1.21
C GLY A 229 -14.90 -9.86 -2.34
N GLY A 230 -16.17 -9.55 -2.03
CA GLY A 230 -17.23 -9.33 -3.02
C GLY A 230 -18.02 -10.58 -3.44
N THR A 231 -17.56 -11.79 -3.13
CA THR A 231 -18.32 -13.05 -3.28
C THR A 231 -18.93 -13.49 -1.94
N GLY A 232 -19.48 -12.54 -1.19
CA GLY A 232 -20.03 -12.80 0.14
C GLY A 232 -21.29 -13.66 0.14
N PRO A 233 -21.62 -14.25 1.30
CA PRO A 233 -22.78 -15.12 1.49
C PRO A 233 -24.04 -14.50 0.90
N SER A 234 -24.87 -15.34 0.29
CA SER A 234 -26.13 -14.89 -0.28
C SER A 234 -27.05 -14.34 0.80
N ASP A 235 -28.05 -13.55 0.40
CA ASP A 235 -29.04 -13.03 1.35
C ASP A 235 -29.78 -14.19 2.08
N ALA A 236 -29.86 -15.38 1.45
CA ALA A 236 -30.40 -16.60 2.04
C ALA A 236 -29.43 -17.24 3.05
N ASP A 237 -28.14 -17.30 2.73
CA ASP A 237 -27.11 -17.82 3.65
C ASP A 237 -27.02 -16.98 4.92
N LEU A 238 -27.09 -15.65 4.78
CA LEU A 238 -27.12 -14.72 5.92
C LEU A 238 -28.38 -14.92 6.79
N ALA A 239 -29.54 -15.16 6.16
CA ALA A 239 -30.76 -15.43 6.91
C ALA A 239 -30.67 -16.76 7.68
N VAL A 240 -30.10 -17.80 7.07
CA VAL A 240 -29.87 -19.10 7.72
C VAL A 240 -28.88 -18.96 8.88
N ALA A 241 -27.75 -18.28 8.65
CA ALA A 241 -26.72 -18.09 9.67
C ALA A 241 -27.22 -17.28 10.87
N GLY A 242 -27.95 -16.19 10.63
CA GLY A 242 -28.46 -15.33 11.70
C GLY A 242 -29.63 -15.92 12.49
N ASN A 243 -30.35 -16.88 11.92
CA ASN A 243 -31.44 -17.61 12.59
C ASN A 243 -30.95 -18.90 13.27
N GLY A 244 -29.72 -18.97 13.75
CA GLY A 244 -29.11 -20.17 14.34
C GLY A 244 -30.03 -20.99 15.28
N ARG A 245 -29.74 -22.30 15.41
CA ARG A 245 -30.65 -23.44 15.71
C ARG A 245 -31.58 -23.38 16.94
N GLY A 246 -31.65 -22.32 17.74
CA GLY A 246 -32.45 -22.26 18.97
C GLY A 246 -33.36 -21.05 19.15
N GLY A 247 -33.39 -20.09 18.21
CA GLY A 247 -34.20 -18.86 18.31
C GLY A 247 -35.37 -18.79 17.33
N PRO A 248 -36.32 -17.84 17.50
CA PRO A 248 -37.33 -17.53 16.49
C PRO A 248 -36.67 -17.07 15.18
N ALA A 249 -37.14 -17.57 14.04
CA ALA A 249 -36.64 -17.16 12.73
C ALA A 249 -37.08 -15.72 12.41
N VAL A 250 -36.21 -14.75 12.69
CA VAL A 250 -36.48 -13.31 12.53
C VAL A 250 -35.91 -12.75 11.22
N LEU A 251 -34.91 -13.41 10.63
CA LEU A 251 -34.39 -13.08 9.31
C LEU A 251 -35.08 -13.90 8.21
N THR A 252 -35.40 -13.24 7.11
CA THR A 252 -35.77 -13.91 5.85
C THR A 252 -34.87 -13.38 4.76
N GLU A 253 -34.65 -14.15 3.69
CA GLU A 253 -33.85 -13.69 2.54
C GLU A 253 -34.34 -12.33 2.01
N ARG A 254 -35.66 -12.18 1.87
CA ARG A 254 -36.28 -10.92 1.44
C ARG A 254 -35.94 -9.76 2.37
N LEU A 255 -35.99 -9.98 3.69
CA LEU A 255 -35.69 -8.94 4.68
C LEU A 255 -34.21 -8.54 4.64
N VAL A 256 -33.29 -9.51 4.54
CA VAL A 256 -31.85 -9.24 4.39
C VAL A 256 -31.59 -8.44 3.12
N ARG A 257 -32.24 -8.80 2.00
CA ARG A 257 -32.15 -8.07 0.73
C ARG A 257 -32.66 -6.63 0.85
N GLU A 258 -33.77 -6.41 1.53
CA GLU A 258 -34.35 -5.07 1.74
C GLU A 258 -33.45 -4.18 2.59
N LEU A 259 -32.84 -4.72 3.64
CA LEU A 259 -31.87 -4.01 4.48
C LEU A 259 -30.57 -3.72 3.72
N ARG A 260 -30.06 -4.70 2.96
CA ARG A 260 -28.84 -4.54 2.14
C ARG A 260 -29.00 -3.50 1.04
N THR A 261 -30.15 -3.48 0.37
CA THR A 261 -30.41 -2.54 -0.74
C THR A 261 -30.87 -1.16 -0.25
N GLY A 262 -31.04 -0.97 1.06
CA GLY A 262 -31.51 0.28 1.65
C GLY A 262 -33.01 0.55 1.44
N ARG A 263 -33.78 -0.38 0.86
CA ARG A 263 -35.25 -0.28 0.79
C ARG A 263 -35.90 -0.24 2.16
N ARG A 264 -35.24 -0.86 3.14
CA ARG A 264 -35.57 -0.75 4.55
C ARG A 264 -34.35 -0.20 5.29
N THR A 265 -34.53 0.90 6.02
CA THR A 265 -33.45 1.61 6.71
C THR A 265 -33.42 1.37 8.21
N THR A 266 -34.47 0.76 8.78
CA THR A 266 -34.61 0.46 10.21
C THR A 266 -35.04 -0.98 10.44
N ALA A 267 -34.61 -1.58 11.54
CA ALA A 267 -35.01 -2.94 11.93
C ALA A 267 -35.12 -3.05 13.45
N PRO A 268 -35.99 -3.94 13.97
CA PRO A 268 -36.05 -4.25 15.41
C PRO A 268 -34.74 -4.84 15.92
N ASP A 269 -34.45 -4.70 17.20
CA ASP A 269 -33.21 -5.19 17.83
C ASP A 269 -32.95 -6.68 17.58
N GLY A 270 -34.00 -7.53 17.66
CA GLY A 270 -33.84 -8.95 17.36
C GLY A 270 -33.39 -9.25 15.92
N VAL A 271 -33.76 -8.40 14.96
CA VAL A 271 -33.30 -8.50 13.55
C VAL A 271 -31.84 -8.03 13.44
N LEU A 272 -31.46 -6.98 14.16
CA LEU A 272 -30.08 -6.50 14.19
C LEU A 272 -29.15 -7.50 14.88
N ASP A 273 -29.62 -8.20 15.90
CA ASP A 273 -28.87 -9.23 16.63
C ASP A 273 -28.66 -10.47 15.77
N ALA A 274 -29.72 -10.92 15.08
CA ALA A 274 -29.61 -12.00 14.11
C ALA A 274 -28.67 -11.63 12.95
N LEU A 275 -28.70 -10.37 12.48
CA LEU A 275 -27.78 -9.91 11.45
C LEU A 275 -26.34 -9.83 11.97
N ALA A 276 -26.15 -9.39 13.21
CA ALA A 276 -24.87 -9.37 13.89
C ALA A 276 -24.30 -10.80 14.01
N LEU A 277 -25.13 -11.77 14.40
CA LEU A 277 -24.78 -13.19 14.45
C LEU A 277 -24.46 -13.77 13.07
N ALA A 278 -25.26 -13.45 12.04
CA ALA A 278 -25.05 -13.91 10.67
C ALA A 278 -23.70 -13.46 10.12
N PHE A 279 -23.37 -12.20 10.41
CA PHE A 279 -22.06 -11.72 10.06
C PHE A 279 -21.03 -12.31 11.00
N ASP A 280 -21.29 -12.50 12.30
CA ASP A 280 -20.40 -12.79 13.44
C ASP A 280 -19.68 -11.54 14.00
N VAL A 281 -20.43 -10.44 14.13
CA VAL A 281 -20.02 -9.20 14.81
C VAL A 281 -20.83 -8.98 16.09
N PRO A 282 -20.33 -8.22 17.08
CA PRO A 282 -21.13 -7.84 18.24
C PRO A 282 -22.37 -7.03 17.87
N PRO A 283 -23.53 -7.23 18.54
CA PRO A 283 -24.78 -6.51 18.28
C PRO A 283 -24.66 -4.98 18.23
N VAL A 284 -23.76 -4.42 19.04
CA VAL A 284 -23.52 -2.98 19.12
C VAL A 284 -23.08 -2.37 17.77
N TYR A 285 -22.49 -3.16 16.87
CA TYR A 285 -22.05 -2.70 15.56
C TYR A 285 -23.21 -2.17 14.72
N PHE A 286 -24.34 -2.88 14.67
CA PHE A 286 -25.50 -2.45 13.90
C PHE A 286 -26.29 -1.33 14.58
N ARG A 287 -26.20 -1.23 15.91
CA ARG A 287 -26.93 -0.24 16.73
C ARG A 287 -26.19 1.10 16.86
N SER A 288 -24.86 1.10 16.82
CA SER A 288 -24.05 2.31 17.00
C SER A 288 -23.78 3.03 15.68
N SER A 289 -23.84 4.36 15.68
CA SER A 289 -23.37 5.19 14.55
C SER A 289 -21.95 5.73 14.80
N ASP A 290 -21.32 5.34 15.91
CA ASP A 290 -19.98 5.78 16.31
C ASP A 290 -18.91 5.15 15.40
N PRO A 291 -18.11 5.96 14.66
CA PRO A 291 -17.01 5.46 13.85
C PRO A 291 -15.92 4.72 14.65
N GLY A 292 -15.75 5.02 15.94
CA GLY A 292 -14.82 4.33 16.84
C GLY A 292 -15.24 2.87 17.10
N VAL A 293 -16.53 2.64 17.35
CA VAL A 293 -17.10 1.29 17.53
C VAL A 293 -16.99 0.47 16.25
N HIS A 294 -17.21 1.11 15.09
CA HIS A 294 -17.06 0.46 13.80
C HIS A 294 -15.64 -0.10 13.61
N ARG A 295 -14.62 0.73 13.82
CA ARG A 295 -13.21 0.31 13.68
C ARG A 295 -12.84 -0.80 14.65
N LEU A 296 -13.21 -0.67 15.91
CA LEU A 296 -12.88 -1.65 16.95
C LEU A 296 -13.46 -3.04 16.65
N VAL A 297 -14.73 -3.10 16.23
CA VAL A 297 -15.41 -4.37 15.94
C VAL A 297 -14.83 -5.08 14.73
N VAL A 298 -14.51 -4.34 13.67
CA VAL A 298 -13.94 -4.91 12.44
C VAL A 298 -12.53 -5.42 12.70
N SER A 299 -11.70 -4.62 13.38
CA SER A 299 -10.34 -5.01 13.75
C SER A 299 -10.31 -6.21 14.70
N ALA A 300 -11.15 -6.24 15.72
CA ALA A 300 -11.21 -7.36 16.67
C ALA A 300 -11.61 -8.68 16.01
N ARG A 301 -12.30 -8.61 14.86
CA ARG A 301 -12.80 -9.80 14.17
C ARG A 301 -11.90 -10.30 13.05
N ALA A 302 -11.24 -9.42 12.30
CA ALA A 302 -10.20 -9.84 11.38
C ALA A 302 -9.22 -10.78 12.10
N VAL A 303 -8.89 -10.44 13.34
CA VAL A 303 -8.15 -11.27 14.30
C VAL A 303 -8.87 -12.58 14.62
N HIS A 304 -10.15 -12.54 15.04
CA HIS A 304 -10.90 -13.76 15.40
C HIS A 304 -11.00 -14.77 14.25
N ASN A 305 -11.22 -14.33 13.01
CA ASN A 305 -11.29 -15.23 11.84
C ASN A 305 -9.93 -15.82 11.46
N GLU A 306 -8.85 -15.05 11.57
CA GLU A 306 -7.49 -15.56 11.37
C GLU A 306 -7.18 -16.69 12.36
N PHE A 307 -7.62 -16.53 13.62
CA PHE A 307 -7.50 -17.57 14.64
C PHE A 307 -8.44 -18.76 14.45
N THR A 308 -9.69 -18.57 13.98
CA THR A 308 -10.62 -19.67 13.71
C THR A 308 -10.15 -20.54 12.55
N ILE A 309 -9.55 -19.93 11.51
CA ILE A 309 -8.92 -20.65 10.39
C ILE A 309 -7.65 -21.40 10.84
N MET A 310 -6.93 -20.86 11.83
CA MET A 310 -5.75 -21.49 12.44
C MET A 310 -6.13 -22.65 13.39
N ALA A 311 -7.20 -22.50 14.18
CA ALA A 311 -7.75 -23.52 15.06
C ALA A 311 -8.40 -24.68 14.29
N ALA A 312 -9.01 -24.41 13.12
CA ALA A 312 -9.54 -25.46 12.25
C ALA A 312 -8.45 -26.38 11.65
N ARG A 313 -7.16 -26.00 11.76
CA ARG A 313 -6.00 -26.77 11.27
C ARG A 313 -5.24 -27.51 12.38
N GLY A 314 -5.60 -27.33 13.65
CA GLY A 314 -4.98 -28.00 14.80
C GLY A 314 -6.04 -28.41 15.81
N GLY A 315 -6.24 -29.71 16.00
CA GLY A 315 -7.25 -30.23 16.92
C GLY A 315 -7.03 -29.76 18.36
N GLU A 316 -8.12 -29.35 19.02
CA GLU A 316 -8.40 -29.19 20.47
C GLU A 316 -7.24 -28.83 21.44
N GLN A 317 -6.16 -28.20 20.99
CA GLN A 317 -5.09 -27.76 21.87
C GLN A 317 -5.20 -26.25 22.12
N GLU A 318 -5.21 -25.90 23.41
CA GLU A 318 -5.16 -24.54 23.92
C GLU A 318 -4.23 -23.66 23.09
N ILE A 319 -4.72 -22.45 22.77
CA ILE A 319 -4.02 -21.41 22.03
C ILE A 319 -2.53 -21.42 22.39
N SER A 320 -1.67 -21.73 21.41
CA SER A 320 -0.21 -21.78 21.58
C SER A 320 0.28 -20.49 22.25
N ARG A 321 1.32 -20.57 23.10
CA ARG A 321 1.91 -19.38 23.76
C ARG A 321 2.28 -18.30 22.74
N GLU A 322 2.78 -18.71 21.59
CA GLU A 322 3.12 -17.84 20.47
C GLU A 322 1.90 -17.12 19.89
N ALA A 323 0.77 -17.82 19.69
CA ALA A 323 -0.49 -17.23 19.25
C ALA A 323 -1.07 -16.26 20.30
N ARG A 324 -0.87 -16.54 21.59
CA ARG A 324 -1.25 -15.65 22.70
C ARG A 324 -0.40 -14.39 22.76
N ASP A 325 0.90 -14.51 22.52
CA ASP A 325 1.82 -13.37 22.49
C ASP A 325 1.55 -12.49 21.26
N GLN A 326 1.31 -13.09 20.10
CA GLN A 326 0.88 -12.37 18.89
C GLN A 326 -0.44 -11.62 19.09
N LEU A 327 -1.41 -12.24 19.75
CA LEU A 327 -2.68 -11.60 20.09
C LEU A 327 -2.48 -10.44 21.06
N ARG A 328 -1.66 -10.60 22.11
CA ARG A 328 -1.36 -9.54 23.08
C ARG A 328 -0.70 -8.35 22.39
N ASP A 329 0.27 -8.59 21.54
CA ASP A 329 1.02 -7.53 20.85
C ASP A 329 0.15 -6.79 19.84
N PHE A 330 -0.72 -7.51 19.12
CA PHE A 330 -1.71 -6.90 18.23
C PHE A 330 -2.71 -6.01 19.00
N ILE A 331 -3.24 -6.51 20.13
CA ILE A 331 -4.15 -5.73 20.99
C ILE A 331 -3.43 -4.48 21.50
N SER A 332 -2.17 -4.61 21.95
CA SER A 332 -1.40 -3.49 22.50
C SER A 332 -1.09 -2.43 21.44
N ASP A 333 -0.65 -2.83 20.23
CA ASP A 333 -0.38 -1.92 19.12
C ASP A 333 -1.68 -1.21 18.64
N THR A 334 -2.79 -1.96 18.56
CA THR A 334 -4.10 -1.39 18.17
C THR A 334 -4.62 -0.41 19.22
N MET A 335 -4.45 -0.73 20.50
CA MET A 335 -4.83 0.16 21.60
C MET A 335 -3.93 1.41 21.64
N ALA A 336 -2.64 1.29 21.34
CA ALA A 336 -1.73 2.44 21.24
C ALA A 336 -2.07 3.36 20.05
N GLU A 337 -2.47 2.79 18.93
CA GLU A 337 -2.91 3.53 17.74
C GLU A 337 -4.25 4.25 17.97
N ILE A 338 -5.17 3.64 18.73
CA ILE A 338 -6.48 4.21 19.04
C ILE A 338 -6.42 5.27 20.15
N LEU A 339 -5.62 5.05 21.18
CA LEU A 339 -5.51 5.97 22.32
C LEU A 339 -4.57 7.16 22.05
N GLY A 340 -3.74 7.08 21.01
CA GLY A 340 -2.64 8.02 20.79
C GLY A 340 -1.55 7.80 21.83
N THR A 341 -0.28 7.84 21.42
CA THR A 341 0.84 7.79 22.36
C THR A 341 0.72 8.98 23.32
N GLY A 342 0.43 8.71 24.58
CA GLY A 342 0.33 9.71 25.65
C GLY A 342 1.68 10.30 26.01
N GLU A 343 2.28 11.06 25.11
CA GLU A 343 3.42 11.95 25.37
C GLU A 343 2.96 13.41 25.24
N ASP A 344 2.10 13.82 26.17
CA ASP A 344 1.93 15.22 26.54
C ASP A 344 1.87 15.28 28.07
N GLU A 345 2.99 14.92 28.71
CA GLU A 345 3.20 15.26 30.11
C GLU A 345 3.89 16.64 30.13
N PRO A 346 3.23 17.71 30.58
CA PRO A 346 3.82 19.03 30.60
C PRO A 346 4.95 19.05 31.63
N ARG A 347 6.19 19.27 31.17
CA ARG A 347 7.26 19.73 32.07
C ARG A 347 6.83 21.08 32.64
N THR A 348 6.42 21.05 33.90
CA THR A 348 6.14 22.22 34.74
C THR A 348 7.38 23.14 34.78
N PRO A 349 7.19 24.47 34.80
CA PRO A 349 8.24 25.46 34.57
C PRO A 349 9.32 25.52 35.65
#